data_AF-A0A8S3GDX7-F1
#
_entry.id   AF-A0A8S3GDX7-F1
#
_cell.length_a   1.000
_cell.length_b   1.000
_cell.length_c   1.000
_cell.angle_alpha   90.00
_cell.angle_beta   90.00
_cell.angle_gamma   90.00
#
_symmetry.space_group_name_H-M   'P 1'
#
loop_
_entity.id
_entity.type
_entity.pdbx_description
1 polymer ?
#
loop_
_entity_poly.entity_id
_entity_poly.type
_entity_poly.pdbx_seq_one_letter_code
_entity_poly.pdbx_strand_id
1 'polypeptide(L)' 'MGSWLDTCCMVLERRLPERLDALDEDDRAEHPWWKCKKWALHILLRTFERHGSPANLPKGQSHEKVEFANFFLKGYS' A
#
# COMPACT_ATOMS: atom_id res chain seq x y z
N MET A 1 14.13 -9.76 -6.25
CA MET A 1 13.35 -9.86 -4.99
C MET A 1 12.45 -8.65 -4.93
N GLY A 2 11.13 -8.84 -4.92
CA GLY A 2 10.19 -7.73 -4.72
C GLY A 2 10.27 -7.24 -3.27
N SER A 3 10.33 -5.93 -3.09
CA SER A 3 10.27 -5.32 -1.77
C SER A 3 8.92 -5.61 -1.09
N TRP A 4 8.82 -5.32 0.21
CA TRP A 4 7.54 -5.39 0.91
C TRP A 4 6.50 -4.41 0.32
N LEU A 5 6.93 -3.32 -0.32
CA LEU A 5 6.06 -2.37 -1.03
C LEU A 5 5.45 -3.03 -2.28
N ASP A 6 6.27 -3.69 -3.09
CA ASP A 6 5.81 -4.44 -4.26
C ASP A 6 4.78 -5.50 -3.86
N THR A 7 4.99 -6.16 -2.73
CA THR A 7 4.03 -7.14 -2.20
C THR A 7 2.69 -6.50 -1.86
N CYS A 8 2.69 -5.29 -1.27
CA CYS A 8 1.45 -4.56 -0.99
C CYS A 8 0.73 -4.16 -2.29
N CYS A 9 1.45 -3.67 -3.30
CA CYS A 9 0.88 -3.36 -4.61
C CYS A 9 0.28 -4.61 -5.27
N MET A 10 1.00 -5.73 -5.28
CA MET A 10 0.51 -7.01 -5.80
C MET A 10 -0.80 -7.45 -5.11
N VAL A 11 -0.95 -7.23 -3.80
CA VAL A 11 -2.19 -7.55 -3.07
C VAL A 11 -3.35 -6.66 -3.53
N LEU A 12 -3.10 -5.37 -3.81
CA LEU A 12 -4.12 -4.44 -4.28
C LEU A 12 -4.58 -4.73 -5.71
N GLU A 13 -3.63 -5.03 -6.59
CA GLU A 13 -3.85 -5.31 -8.02
C GLU A 13 -4.53 -6.64 -8.31
N ARG A 14 -4.50 -7.57 -7.34
CA ARG A 14 -5.16 -8.87 -7.47
C ARG A 14 -6.66 -8.69 -7.77
N ARG A 15 -7.12 -9.26 -8.88
CA ARG A 15 -8.54 -9.28 -9.26
C ARG A 15 -9.35 -10.13 -8.29
N LEU A 16 -10.60 -9.71 -8.05
CA LEU A 16 -11.53 -10.49 -7.23
C LEU A 16 -11.69 -11.89 -7.85
N PRO A 17 -11.40 -12.99 -7.13
CA PRO A 17 -11.66 -14.33 -7.60
C PRO A 17 -13.16 -14.55 -7.78
N GLU A 18 -13.57 -15.20 -8.87
CA GLU A 18 -14.99 -15.46 -9.21
C GLU A 18 -15.76 -16.13 -8.07
N ARG A 19 -15.12 -17.06 -7.34
CA ARG A 19 -15.71 -17.73 -6.17
C ARG A 19 -16.16 -16.77 -5.06
N LEU A 20 -15.53 -15.60 -4.95
CA LEU A 20 -15.87 -14.59 -3.95
C LEU A 20 -16.95 -13.63 -4.44
N ASP A 21 -17.07 -13.49 -5.75
CA ASP A 21 -18.10 -12.66 -6.36
C ASP A 21 -19.49 -13.31 -6.29
N ALA A 22 -19.51 -14.65 -6.26
CA ALA A 22 -20.71 -15.46 -6.07
C ALA A 22 -21.22 -15.49 -4.61
N LEU A 23 -20.48 -14.93 -3.65
CA LEU A 23 -20.95 -14.81 -2.26
C LEU A 23 -21.99 -13.69 -2.14
N ASP A 24 -22.90 -13.83 -1.18
CA ASP A 24 -23.75 -12.70 -0.78
C ASP A 24 -22.91 -11.54 -0.22
N GLU A 25 -23.53 -10.36 -0.09
CA GLU A 25 -22.83 -9.13 0.26
C GLU A 25 -22.22 -9.17 1.68
N ASP A 26 -22.90 -9.80 2.62
CA ASP A 26 -22.48 -9.87 4.02
C ASP A 26 -21.28 -10.84 4.16
N ASP A 27 -21.38 -12.04 3.58
CA ASP A 27 -20.29 -13.03 3.57
C ASP A 27 -19.06 -12.52 2.81
N ARG A 28 -19.28 -11.80 1.70
CA ARG A 28 -18.21 -11.18 0.92
C ARG A 28 -17.50 -10.11 1.73
N ALA A 29 -18.20 -9.30 2.53
CA ALA A 29 -17.60 -8.25 3.35
C ALA A 29 -16.69 -8.81 4.46
N GLU A 30 -17.02 -9.98 5.02
CA GLU A 30 -16.23 -10.63 6.06
C GLU A 30 -14.98 -11.36 5.54
N HIS A 31 -14.99 -11.69 4.24
CA HIS A 31 -13.97 -12.52 3.61
C HIS A 31 -12.54 -11.92 3.75
N PRO A 32 -11.52 -12.72 4.14
CA PRO A 32 -10.15 -12.24 4.38
C PRO A 32 -9.52 -11.47 3.22
N TRP A 33 -9.96 -11.72 1.99
CA TRP A 33 -9.52 -10.99 0.79
C TRP A 33 -9.58 -9.46 0.95
N TRP A 34 -10.69 -8.93 1.44
CA TRP A 34 -10.86 -7.49 1.64
C TRP A 34 -10.06 -6.98 2.82
N LYS A 35 -9.88 -7.79 3.86
CA LYS A 35 -8.98 -7.47 4.97
C LYS A 35 -7.55 -7.33 4.46
N CYS A 36 -7.07 -8.24 3.62
CA CYS A 36 -5.74 -8.14 3.00
C CYS A 36 -5.59 -6.85 2.18
N LYS A 37 -6.55 -6.53 1.29
CA LYS A 37 -6.51 -5.29 0.51
C LYS A 37 -6.53 -4.03 1.37
N LYS A 38 -7.42 -3.98 2.37
CA LYS A 38 -7.54 -2.85 3.31
C LYS A 38 -6.22 -2.60 4.04
N TRP A 39 -5.59 -3.65 4.57
CA TRP A 39 -4.33 -3.51 5.29
C TRP A 39 -3.15 -3.17 4.37
N ALA A 40 -3.09 -3.74 3.16
CA ALA A 40 -2.08 -3.36 2.16
C ALA A 40 -2.16 -1.88 1.80
N LEU A 41 -3.37 -1.36 1.54
CA LEU A 41 -3.59 0.06 1.27
C LEU A 41 -3.20 0.93 2.49
N HIS A 42 -3.61 0.52 3.69
CA HIS A 42 -3.31 1.25 4.92
C HIS A 42 -1.79 1.37 5.16
N ILE A 43 -1.03 0.30 4.90
CA ILE A 43 0.43 0.29 5.01
C ILE A 43 1.06 1.27 4.00
N LEU A 44 0.62 1.24 2.74
CA LEU A 44 1.13 2.12 1.69
C LEU A 44 0.83 3.59 2.01
N LEU A 45 -0.41 3.90 2.39
CA LEU A 45 -0.83 5.26 2.74
C LEU A 45 -0.03 5.80 3.94
N ARG A 46 0.09 5.00 5.02
CA ARG A 46 0.83 5.41 6.21
C ARG A 46 2.32 5.64 5.93
N THR A 47 2.88 4.85 5.02
CA THR A 47 4.26 5.05 4.56
C THR A 47 4.38 6.34 3.75
N PHE A 48 3.45 6.57 2.82
CA PHE A 48 3.41 7.78 2.00
C PHE A 48 3.33 9.05 2.87
N GLU A 49 2.36 9.10 3.78
CA GLU A 49 2.13 10.25 4.67
C GLU A 49 3.35 10.60 5.52
N ARG A 50 4.11 9.61 5.98
CA ARG A 50 5.24 9.83 6.89
C ARG A 50 6.59 9.97 6.20
N HIS A 51 6.77 9.26 5.09
CA HIS A 51 8.09 9.01 4.51
C HIS A 51 8.12 9.10 2.99
N GLY A 52 6.98 9.03 2.30
CA GLY A 52 6.92 8.90 0.85
C GLY A 52 6.88 10.21 0.07
N SER A 53 6.89 11.36 0.75
CA SER A 53 7.02 12.66 0.10
C SER A 53 8.04 13.52 0.85
N PRO A 54 9.03 14.12 0.15
CA PRO A 54 9.95 15.08 0.77
C PRO A 54 9.24 16.26 1.43
N ALA A 55 8.04 16.63 0.92
CA ALA A 55 7.22 17.70 1.49
C ALA A 55 6.65 17.34 2.89
N ASN A 56 6.51 16.04 3.19
CA ASN A 56 6.01 15.56 4.47
C ASN A 56 7.14 15.43 5.52
N LEU A 57 8.40 15.60 5.12
CA LEU A 57 9.54 15.50 6.02
C LEU A 57 9.80 16.83 6.75
N PRO A 58 10.13 16.79 8.06
CA PRO A 58 10.60 17.98 8.77
C PRO A 58 11.86 18.58 8.12
N LYS A 59 12.04 19.90 8.23
CA LYS A 59 13.23 20.59 7.74
C LYS A 59 14.49 20.04 8.43
N GLY A 60 15.56 19.83 7.66
CA GLY A 60 16.85 19.34 8.18
C GLY A 60 16.94 17.82 8.40
N GLN A 61 16.03 17.02 7.81
CA GLN A 61 16.17 15.56 7.81
C GLN A 61 17.41 15.09 7.03
N SER A 62 17.86 13.87 7.36
CA SER A 62 18.99 13.24 6.68
C SER A 62 18.74 13.06 5.19
N HIS A 63 19.82 13.14 4.40
CA HIS A 63 19.80 12.96 2.95
C HIS A 63 19.16 11.61 2.55
N GLU A 64 19.49 10.53 3.26
CA GLU A 64 18.94 9.19 3.05
C GLU A 64 17.40 9.14 3.13
N LYS A 65 16.78 9.89 4.07
CA LYS A 65 15.32 9.94 4.18
C LYS A 65 14.69 10.69 3.01
N VAL A 66 15.35 11.74 2.54
CA VAL A 66 14.90 12.52 1.38
C VAL A 66 15.02 11.68 0.10
N GLU A 67 16.11 10.92 -0.06
CA GLU A 67 16.28 9.98 -1.16
C GLU A 67 15.22 8.87 -1.14
N PHE A 68 14.93 8.29 0.02
CA PHE A 68 13.84 7.32 0.16
C PHE A 68 12.50 7.94 -0.24
N ALA A 69 12.20 9.15 0.21
CA ALA A 69 10.96 9.83 -0.13
C ALA A 69 10.81 10.06 -1.64
N ASN A 70 11.90 10.46 -2.31
CA ASN A 70 11.92 10.60 -3.78
C ASN A 70 11.78 9.25 -4.50
N PHE A 71 12.46 8.21 -4.02
CA PHE A 71 12.33 6.85 -4.54
C PHE A 71 10.88 6.35 -4.43
N PHE A 72 10.27 6.52 -3.25
CA PHE A 72 8.91 6.10 -2.98
C PHE A 72 7.92 6.85 -3.89
N LEU A 73 8.03 8.19 -3.96
CA LEU A 73 7.15 9.01 -4.78
C LEU A 73 7.25 8.60 -6.25
N LYS A 74 8.46 8.43 -6.78
CA LYS A 74 8.66 8.05 -8.19
C LYS A 74 8.16 6.63 -8.50
N GLY A 75 8.25 5.71 -7.54
CA GLY A 75 7.93 4.30 -7.74
C GLY A 75 6.48 3.90 -7.47
N TYR A 76 5.78 4.64 -6.60
CA TYR A 76 4.51 4.20 -6.02
C TYR A 76 3.43 5.29 -5.89
N SER A 77 3.63 6.51 -6.40
CA SER A 77 2.60 7.58 -6.42
C SER A 77 1.83 7.65 -7.73
#